data_AF-A0A2V7UMC6-F1
#
_entry.id   AF-A0A2V7UMC6-F1
#
_cell.length_a   1.000
_cell.length_b   1.000
_cell.length_c   1.000
_cell.angle_alpha   90.00
_cell.angle_beta   90.00
_cell.angle_gamma   90.00
#
_symmetry.space_group_name_H-M   'P 1'
#
loop_
_entity.id
_entity.type
_entity.pdbx_description
1 polymer ?
#
loop_
_entity_poly.entity_id
_entity_poly.type
_entity_poly.pdbx_seq_one_letter_code
_entity_poly.pdbx_strand_id
1 'polypeptide(L)'
;MVVLSLVETAFLGLLILILPRIGRRGLLFALRHGQGGARHEGSTSAPLTDGLADNRYRWWGVFYVNREDPSILVEHRFGLGYTLNLGNRLAVALLAGFLILILGLSLLTALSI
;
A
#
# COMPACT_ATOMS: atom_id res chain seq x y z
N MET A 1 -25.35 10.82 -24.68
CA MET A 1 -25.70 10.08 -23.45
C MET A 1 -25.58 8.56 -23.62
N VAL A 2 -26.18 7.94 -24.65
CA VAL A 2 -26.13 6.48 -24.89
C VAL A 2 -24.71 5.91 -25.08
N VAL A 3 -23.85 6.58 -25.86
CA VAL A 3 -22.47 6.12 -26.09
C VAL A 3 -21.65 6.13 -24.79
N LEU A 4 -21.81 7.16 -23.96
CA LEU A 4 -21.13 7.26 -22.67
C LEU A 4 -21.56 6.13 -21.73
N SER A 5 -22.86 5.86 -21.62
CA SER A 5 -23.36 4.75 -20.79
C SER A 5 -22.90 3.37 -21.28
N LEU A 6 -22.74 3.17 -22.59
CA LEU A 6 -22.22 1.92 -23.15
C LEU A 6 -20.74 1.73 -22.79
N VAL A 7 -19.94 2.81 -22.84
CA VAL A 7 -18.53 2.78 -22.44
C VAL A 7 -18.38 2.47 -20.96
N GLU A 8 -19.16 3.11 -20.09
CA GLU A 8 -19.17 2.84 -18.64
C GLU A 8 -19.53 1.38 -18.34
N THR A 9 -20.59 0.86 -18.98
CA THR A 9 -21.04 -0.52 -18.78
C THR A 9 -19.99 -1.52 -19.23
N ALA A 10 -19.35 -1.29 -20.38
CA ALA A 10 -18.26 -2.12 -20.88
C ALA A 10 -17.04 -2.09 -19.95
N PHE A 11 -16.68 -0.92 -19.42
CA PHE A 11 -15.59 -0.75 -18.46
C PHE A 11 -15.86 -1.50 -17.15
N LEU A 12 -17.07 -1.36 -16.59
CA LEU A 12 -17.48 -2.10 -15.38
C LEU A 12 -17.47 -3.61 -15.61
N GLY A 13 -17.99 -4.07 -16.75
CA GLY A 13 -17.94 -5.49 -17.14
C GLY A 13 -16.51 -6.02 -17.21
N LEU A 14 -15.59 -5.25 -17.78
CA LEU A 14 -14.17 -5.59 -17.84
C LEU A 14 -13.53 -5.67 -16.44
N LEU A 15 -13.80 -4.70 -15.57
CA LEU A 15 -13.36 -4.70 -14.17
C LEU A 15 -13.82 -5.98 -13.44
N ILE A 16 -15.10 -6.34 -13.57
CA ILE A 16 -15.68 -7.53 -12.93
C ILE A 16 -15.02 -8.82 -13.44
N LEU A 17 -14.63 -8.87 -14.71
CA LEU A 17 -13.94 -10.03 -15.27
C LEU A 17 -12.46 -10.11 -14.85
N ILE A 18 -11.77 -8.98 -14.78
CA ILE A 18 -10.32 -8.94 -14.53
C ILE A 18 -10.00 -9.03 -13.02
N LEU A 19 -10.70 -8.26 -12.18
CA LEU A 19 -10.37 -8.12 -10.76
C LEU A 19 -10.32 -9.46 -10.00
N PRO A 20 -11.29 -10.39 -10.13
CA PRO A 20 -11.25 -11.66 -9.40
C PRO A 20 -10.06 -12.52 -9.82
N ARG A 21 -9.62 -12.43 -11.09
CA ARG A 21 -8.48 -13.20 -11.60
C ARG A 21 -7.17 -12.68 -11.01
N ILE A 22 -7.01 -11.37 -10.96
CA ILE A 22 -5.85 -10.71 -10.32
C ILE A 22 -5.88 -10.99 -8.82
N GLY A 23 -7.03 -10.76 -8.16
CA GLY A 23 -7.22 -10.95 -6.74
C GLY A 23 -6.95 -12.39 -6.30
N ARG A 24 -7.45 -13.39 -7.03
CA ARG A 24 -7.19 -14.81 -6.72
C ARG A 24 -5.70 -15.14 -6.82
N ARG A 25 -5.00 -14.67 -7.85
CA ARG A 25 -3.55 -14.90 -8.00
C ARG A 25 -2.77 -14.22 -6.87
N GLY A 26 -3.10 -12.97 -6.55
CA GLY A 26 -2.50 -12.24 -5.44
C GLY A 26 -2.72 -12.93 -4.09
N LEU A 27 -3.95 -13.40 -3.83
CA LEU A 27 -4.28 -14.15 -2.62
C LEU A 27 -3.48 -15.45 -2.51
N LEU A 28 -3.46 -16.25 -3.58
CA LEU A 28 -2.68 -17.50 -3.60
C LEU A 28 -1.18 -17.25 -3.40
N PHE A 29 -0.66 -16.17 -4.00
CA PHE A 29 0.73 -15.77 -3.84
C PHE A 29 1.04 -15.39 -2.38
N ALA A 30 0.20 -14.55 -1.77
CA ALA A 30 0.35 -14.10 -0.37
C ALA A 30 0.26 -15.28 0.61
N LEU A 31 -0.66 -16.22 0.39
CA LEU A 31 -0.78 -17.42 1.22
C LEU A 31 0.46 -18.31 1.14
N ARG A 32 1.03 -18.48 -0.06
CA ARG A 32 2.19 -19.36 -0.30
C ARG A 32 3.52 -18.77 0.20
N HIS A 33 3.77 -17.49 -0.05
CA HIS A 33 5.08 -16.88 0.28
C HIS A 33 5.07 -16.19 1.65
N GLY A 34 3.88 -15.89 2.20
CA GLY A 34 3.75 -15.00 3.36
C GLY A 34 3.98 -13.55 2.98
N GLN A 35 3.65 -12.64 3.91
CA GLN A 35 3.96 -11.22 3.76
C GLN A 35 5.47 -11.02 3.66
N GLY A 36 5.94 -10.20 2.71
CA GLY A 36 7.37 -9.95 2.51
C GLY A 36 8.22 -11.18 2.14
N GLY A 37 7.62 -12.33 1.84
CA GLY A 37 8.36 -13.58 1.67
C GLY A 37 8.77 -14.24 2.98
N ALA A 38 8.15 -13.89 4.12
CA ALA A 38 8.50 -14.40 5.45
C ALA A 38 8.58 -15.94 5.55
N ARG A 39 7.81 -16.69 4.72
CA ARG A 39 7.87 -18.17 4.70
C ARG A 39 9.16 -18.73 4.08
N HIS A 40 9.97 -17.89 3.43
CA HIS A 40 11.24 -18.24 2.80
C HIS A 40 12.47 -17.59 3.46
N GLU A 41 12.29 -16.88 4.57
CA GLU A 41 13.37 -16.13 5.24
C GLU A 41 14.52 -17.04 5.71
N GLY A 42 14.22 -18.27 6.16
CA GLY A 42 15.24 -19.25 6.57
C GLY A 42 16.15 -19.79 5.44
N SER A 43 15.91 -19.40 4.19
CA SER A 43 16.72 -19.79 3.02
C SER A 43 17.61 -18.67 2.48
N THR A 44 17.56 -17.47 3.06
CA THR A 44 18.33 -16.30 2.62
C THR A 44 19.43 -15.95 3.62
N SER A 45 20.63 -15.58 3.13
CA SER A 45 21.79 -15.24 3.96
C SER A 45 21.63 -13.95 4.77
N ALA A 46 20.65 -13.11 4.41
CA ALA A 46 20.25 -11.91 5.11
C ALA A 46 18.75 -12.02 5.45
N PRO A 47 18.34 -11.70 6.69
CA PRO A 47 16.92 -11.77 7.07
C PRO A 47 16.10 -10.77 6.26
N LEU A 48 15.11 -11.25 5.52
CA LEU A 48 14.24 -10.45 4.65
C LEU A 48 13.34 -9.51 5.46
N THR A 49 12.99 -9.88 6.70
CA THR A 49 12.12 -9.10 7.58
C THR A 49 12.85 -8.57 8.83
N ASP A 50 14.19 -8.73 8.86
CA ASP A 50 15.03 -8.47 10.03
C ASP A 50 14.42 -9.01 11.33
N GLY A 51 13.88 -10.23 11.24
CA GLY A 51 13.30 -10.97 12.35
C GLY A 51 12.07 -10.35 13.00
N LEU A 52 11.32 -9.46 12.31
CA LEU A 52 10.09 -8.83 12.83
C LEU A 52 10.23 -8.13 14.21
N ALA A 53 11.44 -7.98 14.77
CA ALA A 53 11.65 -7.74 16.20
C ALA A 53 12.31 -6.40 16.56
N ASP A 54 12.97 -5.69 15.62
CA ASP A 54 13.59 -4.40 15.95
C ASP A 54 12.56 -3.27 16.20
N ASN A 55 12.19 -3.04 17.46
CA ASN A 55 11.18 -2.06 17.86
C ASN A 55 11.72 -0.61 17.94
N ARG A 56 13.01 -0.37 17.70
CA ARG A 56 13.65 0.95 17.94
C ARG A 56 12.99 2.10 17.18
N TYR A 57 12.51 1.82 15.97
CA TYR A 57 11.95 2.82 15.07
C TYR A 57 10.41 2.81 15.00
N ARG A 58 9.75 2.00 15.85
CA ARG A 58 8.29 1.86 15.85
C ARG A 58 7.66 2.53 17.05
N TRP A 59 6.87 3.55 16.77
CA TRP A 59 6.15 4.32 17.76
C TRP A 59 4.75 3.74 17.90
N TRP A 60 4.39 3.33 19.12
CA TRP A 60 3.09 2.75 19.46
C TRP A 60 2.76 1.46 18.68
N GLY A 61 3.77 0.80 18.09
CA GLY A 61 3.59 -0.38 17.25
C GLY A 61 2.97 -0.11 15.87
N VAL A 62 2.62 1.15 15.56
CA VAL A 62 1.90 1.52 14.33
C VAL A 62 2.76 2.39 13.42
N PHE A 63 3.32 3.48 13.95
CA PHE A 63 4.09 4.43 13.15
C PHE A 63 5.55 4.00 13.06
N TYR A 64 6.10 4.02 11.85
CA TYR A 64 7.51 3.74 11.61
C TYR A 64 8.25 5.02 11.24
N VAL A 65 9.33 5.32 11.95
CA VAL A 65 10.14 6.53 11.76
C VAL A 65 11.60 6.16 11.78
N ASN A 66 12.19 5.99 10.58
CA ASN A 66 13.62 5.77 10.44
C ASN A 66 14.17 6.60 9.27
N ARG A 67 15.07 7.55 9.57
CA ARG A 67 15.66 8.44 8.54
C ARG A 67 16.81 7.78 7.77
N GLU A 68 17.39 6.71 8.31
CA GLU A 68 18.47 5.94 7.69
C GLU A 68 17.93 4.87 6.74
N ASP A 69 16.67 4.47 6.90
CA ASP A 69 15.99 3.52 6.04
C ASP A 69 15.41 4.22 4.78
N PRO A 70 15.91 3.89 3.57
CA PRO A 70 15.43 4.49 2.33
C PRO A 70 14.03 3.99 1.90
N SER A 71 13.45 3.01 2.60
CA SER A 71 12.13 2.46 2.29
C SER A 71 11.04 3.50 2.48
N ILE A 72 10.13 3.61 1.51
CA ILE A 72 8.93 4.46 1.58
C ILE A 72 7.81 3.74 2.34
N LEU A 73 7.59 2.47 1.99
CA LEU A 73 6.60 1.59 2.60
C LEU A 73 7.31 0.50 3.39
N VAL A 74 6.82 0.26 4.60
CA VAL A 74 7.38 -0.70 5.55
C VAL A 74 6.25 -1.58 6.05
N GLU A 75 6.47 -2.88 6.10
CA GLU A 75 5.45 -3.84 6.49
C GLU A 75 5.00 -3.63 7.94
N HIS A 76 3.70 -3.83 8.19
CA HIS A 76 3.19 -3.93 9.56
C HIS A 76 3.68 -5.22 10.21
N ARG A 77 3.97 -5.15 11.52
CA ARG A 77 4.37 -6.32 12.33
C ARG A 77 3.18 -7.18 12.75
N PHE A 78 2.02 -6.55 12.84
CA PHE A 78 0.78 -7.19 13.25
C PHE A 78 -0.27 -6.92 12.19
N GLY A 79 -0.93 -7.98 11.75
CA GLY A 79 -1.95 -7.91 10.71
C GLY A 79 -1.36 -7.83 9.29
N LEU A 80 -2.18 -7.33 8.37
CA LEU A 80 -1.84 -7.22 6.95
C LEU A 80 -1.62 -5.75 6.58
N GLY A 81 -0.54 -5.46 5.86
CA GLY A 81 -0.37 -4.19 5.17
C GLY A 81 0.98 -3.52 5.37
N TYR A 82 1.04 -2.25 4.96
CA TYR A 82 2.22 -1.42 4.96
C TYR A 82 1.92 -0.07 5.62
N THR A 83 2.87 0.45 6.39
CA THR A 83 2.90 1.84 6.84
C THR A 83 3.92 2.63 6.02
N LEU A 84 3.75 3.94 5.98
CA LEU A 84 4.80 4.83 5.50
C LEU A 84 5.93 4.94 6.53
N ASN A 85 7.14 5.08 6.04
CA ASN A 85 8.28 5.51 6.84
C ASN A 85 8.27 7.05 6.98
N LEU A 86 7.82 7.56 8.12
CA LEU A 86 7.75 9.00 8.37
C LEU A 86 9.13 9.65 8.57
N GLY A 87 10.19 8.87 8.69
CA GLY A 87 11.58 9.36 8.67
C GLY A 87 12.10 9.64 7.25
N ASN A 88 11.43 9.08 6.23
CA ASN A 88 11.82 9.23 4.84
C ASN A 88 11.16 10.47 4.20
N ARG A 89 12.00 11.38 3.69
CA ARG A 89 11.53 12.65 3.08
C ARG A 89 10.60 12.43 1.89
N LEU A 90 10.88 11.42 1.07
CA LEU A 90 10.07 11.11 -0.11
C LEU A 90 8.71 10.52 0.32
N ALA A 91 8.69 9.65 1.33
CA ALA A 91 7.43 9.12 1.88
C ALA A 91 6.53 10.23 2.44
N VAL A 92 7.11 11.18 3.20
CA VAL A 92 6.38 12.34 3.72
C VAL A 92 5.89 13.26 2.59
N ALA A 93 6.72 13.51 1.58
CA ALA A 93 6.33 14.33 0.43
C ALA A 93 5.17 13.69 -0.36
N LEU A 94 5.22 12.38 -0.57
CA LEU A 94 4.13 11.63 -1.23
C LEU A 94 2.84 11.69 -0.40
N LEU A 95 2.93 11.50 0.91
CA LEU A 95 1.77 11.61 1.80
C LEU A 95 1.17 13.02 1.78
N ALA A 96 2.00 14.05 1.90
CA ALA A 96 1.56 15.44 1.86
C ALA A 96 0.92 15.78 0.51
N GLY A 97 1.54 15.39 -0.61
CA GLY A 97 1.00 15.58 -1.95
C GLY A 97 -0.34 14.89 -2.15
N PHE A 98 -0.48 13.66 -1.66
CA PHE A 98 -1.74 12.91 -1.69
C PHE A 98 -2.84 13.60 -0.89
N LEU A 99 -2.54 14.07 0.33
CA LEU A 99 -3.49 14.80 1.16
C LEU A 99 -3.89 16.15 0.53
N ILE A 100 -2.93 16.90 -0.02
CA ILE A 100 -3.19 18.16 -0.72
C ILE A 100 -4.09 17.91 -1.93
N LEU A 101 -3.86 16.85 -2.70
CA LEU A 101 -4.70 16.49 -3.84
C LEU A 101 -6.14 16.20 -3.40
N ILE A 102 -6.34 15.38 -2.36
CA ILE A 102 -7.68 15.07 -1.85
C ILE A 102 -8.38 16.33 -1.35
N LEU A 103 -7.68 17.16 -0.56
CA LEU A 103 -8.25 18.38 0.00
C LEU A 103 -8.56 19.40 -1.09
N GLY A 104 -7.68 19.55 -2.08
CA GLY A 104 -7.86 20.45 -3.22
C GLY A 104 -9.05 20.03 -4.09
N LEU A 105 -9.18 18.74 -4.39
CA LEU A 105 -10.35 18.22 -5.11
C LEU A 105 -11.63 18.40 -4.30
N SER A 106 -11.61 18.11 -3.00
CA SER A 106 -12.77 18.27 -2.12
C SER A 106 -13.22 19.74 -2.05
N LEU A 107 -12.27 20.66 -1.91
CA LEU A 107 -12.55 22.10 -1.89
C LEU A 107 -13.08 22.59 -3.25
N LEU A 108 -12.48 22.16 -4.36
CA LEU A 108 -12.95 22.49 -5.70
C LEU A 108 -14.41 22.06 -5.87
N THR A 109 -14.76 20.84 -5.46
CA THR A 109 -16.15 20.37 -5.53
C THR A 109 -17.07 21.18 -4.64
N ALA A 110 -16.64 21.55 -3.43
CA ALA A 110 -17.45 22.34 -2.50
C ALA A 110 -17.70 23.78 -2.99
N LEU A 111 -16.75 24.38 -3.71
CA LEU A 111 -16.87 25.73 -4.29
C LEU A 111 -17.61 25.75 -5.65
N SER A 112 -17.74 24.61 -6.30
CA SER A 112 -18.44 24.46 -7.59
C SER A 112 -19.94 24.19 -7.47
N ILE A 113 -20.46 24.11 -6.24
CA ILE A 113 -21.89 24.00 -5.88
C ILE A 113 -22.44 25.42 -5.66
#